data_AF-A0A533T6B8-F1
#
_entry.id   AF-A0A533T6B8-F1
#
_cell.length_a   1.000
_cell.length_b   1.000
_cell.length_c   1.000
_cell.angle_alpha   90.00
_cell.angle_beta   90.00
_cell.angle_gamma   90.00
#
_symmetry.space_group_name_H-M   'P 1'
#
loop_
_entity.id
_entity.type
_entity.pdbx_description
1 polymer ?
#
loop_
_entity_poly.entity_id
_entity_poly.type
_entity_poly.pdbx_seq_one_letter_code
_entity_poly.pdbx_strand_id
1 'polypeptide(L)'
;MPGVLYSAKKRHVMIDSRKRLFSLTILLACFIACSTLGIAQVLTPQDSVRKFVQEFYDWYGIISHKNSKIAPDVRAITEKAKMFSPKLIVALKEDYEASSKHPEEIVGLDWDPFLCSQELEDRYQVGDIKKQGKNYLIELYGVSGGKRNPEPNVIAEVAQIGTQWIFVNFRSPHGGDMQSDLKKLKQIRNKSHK
;
A
#
# COMPACT_ATOMS: atom_id res chain seq x y z
N MET A 1 85.26 -5.81 -40.30
CA MET A 1 84.44 -7.04 -40.23
C MET A 1 83.04 -6.75 -40.73
N PRO A 2 82.39 -7.70 -41.40
CA PRO A 2 81.40 -7.49 -42.47
C PRO A 2 79.98 -7.36 -41.94
N GLY A 3 79.07 -6.83 -42.76
CA GLY A 3 77.64 -6.75 -42.43
C GLY A 3 76.78 -6.36 -43.63
N VAL A 4 76.44 -7.37 -44.43
CA VAL A 4 75.50 -7.34 -45.56
C VAL A 4 74.05 -7.27 -45.02
N LEU A 5 73.12 -6.98 -45.93
CA LEU A 5 71.69 -7.39 -45.99
C LEU A 5 70.72 -6.23 -45.66
N TYR A 6 69.57 -6.01 -46.32
CA TYR A 6 68.87 -6.68 -47.42
C TYR A 6 67.80 -5.71 -47.97
N SER A 7 67.50 -5.82 -49.25
CA SER A 7 66.33 -5.22 -49.91
C SER A 7 65.05 -5.96 -49.53
N ALA A 8 63.95 -5.24 -49.22
CA ALA A 8 62.63 -5.83 -49.04
C ALA A 8 61.51 -4.96 -49.65
N LYS A 9 61.24 -5.25 -50.94
CA LYS A 9 59.95 -5.30 -51.66
C LYS A 9 58.70 -4.81 -50.90
N LYS A 10 58.19 -3.63 -51.30
CA LYS A 10 56.83 -3.15 -50.96
C LYS A 10 55.79 -4.04 -51.65
N ARG A 11 54.97 -4.76 -50.89
CA ARG A 11 53.76 -5.44 -51.39
C ARG A 11 52.55 -4.55 -51.09
N HIS A 12 51.92 -4.04 -52.15
CA HIS A 12 50.56 -3.53 -52.10
C HIS A 12 49.61 -4.69 -51.81
N VAL A 13 48.96 -4.69 -50.65
CA VAL A 13 47.79 -5.53 -50.39
C VAL A 13 46.59 -4.75 -50.92
N MET A 14 46.00 -5.27 -52.00
CA MET A 14 44.75 -4.81 -52.57
C MET A 14 43.63 -5.21 -51.61
N ILE A 15 43.07 -4.24 -50.88
CA ILE A 15 41.93 -4.46 -49.99
C ILE A 15 40.69 -4.65 -50.85
N ASP A 16 40.10 -5.85 -50.80
CA ASP A 16 38.89 -6.22 -51.53
C ASP A 16 37.66 -5.51 -50.93
N SER A 17 37.15 -4.52 -51.67
CA SER A 17 36.07 -3.61 -51.28
C SER A 17 34.69 -4.29 -51.18
N ARG A 18 34.55 -5.57 -51.53
CA ARG A 18 33.24 -6.27 -51.54
C ARG A 18 32.77 -6.75 -50.17
N LYS A 19 33.64 -6.74 -49.14
CA LYS A 19 33.29 -7.17 -47.78
C LYS A 19 32.85 -6.04 -46.84
N ARG A 20 32.95 -4.78 -47.29
CA ARG A 20 32.61 -3.61 -46.45
C ARG A 20 31.13 -3.22 -46.49
N LEU A 21 30.34 -3.71 -47.44
CA LEU A 21 28.90 -3.41 -47.49
C LEU A 21 28.03 -4.29 -46.59
N PHE A 22 28.52 -5.45 -46.14
CA PHE A 22 27.75 -6.33 -45.24
C PHE A 22 27.94 -6.02 -43.75
N SER A 23 28.88 -5.13 -43.40
CA SER A 23 29.20 -4.83 -42.00
C SER A 23 28.48 -3.60 -41.43
N LEU A 24 27.70 -2.87 -42.24
CA LEU A 24 27.00 -1.65 -41.82
C LEU A 24 25.47 -1.81 -41.73
N THR A 25 24.89 -2.91 -42.22
CA THR A 25 23.46 -3.22 -42.10
C THR A 25 23.10 -4.09 -40.90
N ILE A 26 24.08 -4.61 -40.14
CA ILE A 26 23.83 -5.43 -38.94
C ILE A 26 23.85 -4.60 -37.64
N LEU A 27 24.45 -3.41 -37.65
CA LEU A 27 24.52 -2.55 -36.46
C LEU A 27 23.31 -1.61 -36.26
N LEU A 28 22.50 -1.37 -37.31
CA LEU A 28 21.27 -0.56 -37.21
C LEU A 28 20.03 -1.40 -36.83
N ALA A 29 20.07 -2.72 -36.97
CA ALA A 29 18.98 -3.61 -36.57
C ALA A 29 18.97 -3.96 -35.08
N CYS A 30 20.09 -3.75 -34.35
CA CYS A 30 20.16 -4.06 -32.92
C CYS A 30 19.70 -2.91 -32.00
N PHE A 31 19.50 -1.69 -32.51
CA PHE A 31 19.07 -0.55 -31.69
C PHE A 31 17.54 -0.35 -31.63
N ILE A 32 16.77 -1.01 -32.50
CA ILE A 32 15.28 -0.90 -32.52
C ILE A 32 14.60 -2.08 -31.82
N ALA A 33 15.34 -3.12 -31.41
CA ALA A 33 14.79 -4.29 -30.72
C ALA A 33 14.86 -4.19 -29.18
N CYS A 34 15.21 -3.03 -28.62
CA CYS A 34 15.21 -2.78 -27.17
C CYS A 34 14.03 -1.89 -26.73
N SER A 35 12.94 -1.87 -27.49
CA SER A 35 11.62 -1.50 -26.97
C SER A 35 11.01 -2.76 -26.37
N THR A 36 11.66 -3.32 -25.34
CA THR A 36 11.06 -4.41 -24.57
C THR A 36 9.75 -3.89 -24.02
N LEU A 37 8.66 -4.47 -24.51
CA LEU A 37 7.36 -4.47 -23.89
C LEU A 37 7.54 -4.56 -22.36
N GLY A 38 7.33 -3.44 -21.67
CA GLY A 38 7.00 -3.48 -20.26
C GLY A 38 5.65 -4.17 -20.17
N ILE A 39 5.64 -5.50 -20.06
CA ILE A 39 4.44 -6.22 -19.63
C ILE A 39 4.19 -5.69 -18.23
N ALA A 40 3.19 -4.80 -18.10
CA ALA A 40 2.69 -4.42 -16.79
C ALA A 40 2.28 -5.72 -16.11
N GLN A 41 3.06 -6.17 -15.13
CA GLN A 41 2.71 -7.36 -14.37
C GLN A 41 1.36 -7.09 -13.71
N VAL A 42 0.34 -7.85 -14.12
CA VAL A 42 -0.97 -7.80 -13.48
C VAL A 42 -0.76 -8.29 -12.06
N LEU A 43 -0.81 -7.37 -11.09
CA LEU A 43 -0.70 -7.71 -9.68
C LEU A 43 -1.75 -8.77 -9.37
N THR A 44 -1.36 -9.80 -8.62
CA THR A 44 -2.35 -10.72 -8.08
C THR A 44 -3.32 -9.93 -7.19
N PRO A 45 -4.56 -10.40 -7.00
CA PRO A 45 -5.48 -9.74 -6.06
C PRO A 45 -4.87 -9.56 -4.66
N GLN A 46 -4.03 -10.51 -4.22
CA GLN A 46 -3.31 -10.44 -2.95
C GLN A 46 -2.24 -9.33 -2.94
N ASP A 47 -1.45 -9.19 -3.99
CA ASP A 47 -0.45 -8.11 -4.07
C ASP A 47 -1.12 -6.73 -4.21
N SER A 48 -2.22 -6.68 -4.96
CA SER A 48 -2.99 -5.46 -5.16
C SER A 48 -3.65 -4.99 -3.85
N VAL A 49 -4.27 -5.89 -3.09
CA VAL A 49 -4.86 -5.55 -1.78
C VAL A 49 -3.78 -5.24 -0.74
N ARG A 50 -2.64 -5.95 -0.76
CA ARG A 50 -1.48 -5.64 0.08
C ARG A 50 -1.03 -4.19 -0.13
N LYS A 51 -0.85 -3.80 -1.40
CA LYS A 51 -0.42 -2.46 -1.77
C LYS A 51 -1.43 -1.40 -1.30
N PHE A 52 -2.71 -1.62 -1.57
CA PHE A 52 -3.79 -0.72 -1.12
C PHE A 52 -3.77 -0.50 0.40
N VAL A 53 -3.66 -1.58 1.19
CA VAL A 53 -3.63 -1.50 2.65
C VAL A 53 -2.34 -0.83 3.13
N GLN A 54 -1.18 -1.22 2.60
CA GLN A 54 0.11 -0.65 3.00
C GLN A 54 0.16 0.86 2.70
N GLU A 55 -0.33 1.32 1.55
CA GLU A 55 -0.38 2.74 1.20
C GLU A 55 -1.25 3.55 2.18
N PHE A 56 -2.36 2.98 2.64
CA PHE A 56 -3.17 3.61 3.69
C PHE A 56 -2.39 3.74 4.99
N TYR A 57 -1.74 2.67 5.44
CA TYR A 57 -1.04 2.64 6.73
C TYR A 57 0.31 3.39 6.73
N ASP A 58 1.00 3.47 5.60
CA ASP A 58 2.16 4.34 5.42
C ASP A 58 1.77 5.81 5.61
N TRP A 59 0.62 6.20 5.04
CA TRP A 59 0.07 7.54 5.26
C TRP A 59 -0.43 7.72 6.70
N TYR A 60 -1.19 6.75 7.22
CA TYR A 60 -1.83 6.84 8.53
C TYR A 60 -0.80 6.93 9.65
N GLY A 61 0.19 6.03 9.67
CA GLY A 61 1.27 6.05 10.67
C GLY A 61 2.01 7.39 10.72
N ILE A 62 2.31 7.98 9.55
CA ILE A 62 2.96 9.31 9.50
C ILE A 62 2.08 10.39 10.13
N ILE A 63 0.77 10.38 9.89
CA ILE A 63 -0.11 11.41 10.43
C ILE A 63 -0.44 11.20 11.90
N SER A 64 -0.39 9.96 12.40
CA SER A 64 -0.63 9.65 13.81
C SER A 64 0.41 10.27 14.73
N HIS A 65 1.66 10.42 14.26
CA HIS A 65 2.73 11.08 15.02
C HIS A 65 2.82 12.60 14.83
N LYS A 66 2.02 13.18 13.92
CA LYS A 66 2.06 14.62 13.69
C LYS A 66 1.25 15.35 14.76
N ASN A 67 1.89 16.29 15.44
CA ASN A 67 1.20 17.23 16.31
C ASN A 67 0.25 18.11 15.47
N SER A 68 -1.03 17.73 15.45
CA SER A 68 -2.09 18.33 14.67
C SER A 68 -3.27 18.64 15.59
N LYS A 69 -4.00 19.72 15.30
CA LYS A 69 -5.24 20.04 16.01
C LYS A 69 -6.38 19.06 15.72
N ILE A 70 -6.27 18.32 14.61
CA ILE A 70 -7.26 17.34 14.17
C ILE A 70 -6.68 15.95 14.42
N ALA A 71 -7.43 15.13 15.14
CA ALA A 71 -7.06 13.76 15.46
C ALA A 71 -6.89 12.90 14.18
N PRO A 72 -5.95 11.94 14.16
CA PRO A 72 -5.62 11.16 12.96
C PRO A 72 -6.80 10.39 12.38
N ASP A 73 -7.64 9.82 13.24
CA ASP A 73 -8.84 9.07 12.88
C ASP A 73 -9.88 9.97 12.18
N VAL A 74 -10.09 11.18 12.68
CA VAL A 74 -10.93 12.21 12.03
C VAL A 74 -10.38 12.58 10.66
N ARG A 75 -9.05 12.65 10.51
CA ARG A 75 -8.41 12.90 9.21
C ARG A 75 -8.62 11.72 8.25
N ALA A 76 -8.55 10.48 8.71
CA ALA A 76 -8.89 9.33 7.86
C ALA A 76 -10.36 9.39 7.41
N ILE A 77 -11.29 9.69 8.31
CA ILE A 77 -12.73 9.81 8.00
C ILE A 77 -12.99 10.93 6.97
N THR A 78 -12.24 12.04 7.02
CA THR A 78 -12.47 13.21 6.17
C THR A 78 -11.67 13.17 4.86
N GLU A 79 -10.36 12.90 4.93
CA GLU A 79 -9.44 12.95 3.78
C GLU A 79 -9.42 11.65 2.98
N LYS A 80 -9.69 10.50 3.62
CA LYS A 80 -9.64 9.17 2.99
C LYS A 80 -11.02 8.51 2.89
N ALA A 81 -12.10 9.28 3.03
CA ALA A 81 -13.49 8.79 3.00
C ALA A 81 -13.79 7.78 1.87
N LYS A 82 -13.21 7.99 0.68
CA LYS A 82 -13.41 7.13 -0.51
C LYS A 82 -12.77 5.74 -0.40
N MET A 83 -11.84 5.53 0.53
CA MET A 83 -11.21 4.24 0.80
C MET A 83 -12.10 3.34 1.66
N PHE A 84 -13.20 3.86 2.23
CA PHE A 84 -14.10 3.12 3.10
C PHE A 84 -15.42 2.85 2.39
N SER A 85 -16.06 1.73 2.76
CA SER A 85 -17.42 1.45 2.29
C SER A 85 -18.39 2.57 2.73
N PRO A 86 -19.43 2.88 1.92
CA PRO A 86 -20.43 3.88 2.31
C PRO A 86 -21.08 3.60 3.67
N LYS A 87 -21.36 2.33 3.97
CA LYS A 87 -21.91 1.92 5.27
C LYS A 87 -20.95 2.25 6.41
N LEU A 88 -19.66 1.92 6.24
CA LEU A 88 -18.66 2.15 7.27
C LEU A 88 -18.45 3.64 7.51
N ILE A 89 -18.28 4.44 6.45
CA ILE A 89 -17.99 5.87 6.61
C ILE A 89 -19.17 6.63 7.22
N VAL A 90 -20.40 6.22 6.93
CA VAL A 90 -21.60 6.79 7.58
C VAL A 90 -21.58 6.48 9.07
N ALA A 91 -21.34 5.23 9.45
CA ALA A 91 -21.31 4.85 10.86
C ALA A 91 -20.22 5.58 11.65
N LEU A 92 -19.01 5.72 11.09
CA LEU A 92 -17.91 6.48 11.70
C LEU A 92 -18.24 7.97 11.86
N LYS A 93 -18.88 8.58 10.85
CA LYS A 93 -19.29 9.99 10.93
C LYS A 93 -20.38 10.22 11.97
N GLU A 94 -21.38 9.35 12.03
CA GLU A 94 -22.43 9.41 13.05
C GLU A 94 -21.87 9.26 14.46
N ASP A 95 -20.87 8.39 14.64
CA ASP A 95 -20.21 8.19 15.92
C ASP A 95 -19.38 9.41 16.33
N TYR A 96 -18.56 9.93 15.41
CA TYR A 96 -17.80 11.16 15.61
C TYR A 96 -18.70 12.36 15.94
N GLU A 97 -19.81 12.53 15.21
CA GLU A 97 -20.76 13.61 15.48
C GLU A 97 -21.38 13.46 16.87
N ALA A 98 -21.74 12.25 17.28
CA ALA A 98 -22.26 11.99 18.62
C ALA A 98 -21.23 12.35 19.70
N SER A 99 -19.99 11.87 19.59
CA SER A 99 -18.92 12.19 20.54
C SER A 99 -18.63 13.70 20.61
N SER A 100 -18.68 14.40 19.47
CA SER A 100 -18.43 15.85 19.43
C SER A 100 -19.48 16.69 20.19
N LYS A 101 -20.71 16.16 20.36
CA LYS A 101 -21.79 16.83 21.10
C LYS A 101 -21.70 16.62 22.62
N HIS A 102 -20.94 15.62 23.06
CA HIS A 102 -20.80 15.23 24.45
C HIS A 102 -19.32 15.11 24.84
N PRO A 103 -18.54 16.22 24.83
CA PRO A 103 -17.09 16.17 25.05
C PRO A 103 -16.69 15.66 26.45
N GLU A 104 -17.60 15.72 27.42
CA GLU A 104 -17.39 15.25 28.81
C GLU A 104 -17.81 13.78 29.02
N GLU A 105 -18.40 13.13 28.01
CA GLU A 105 -18.92 11.76 28.12
C GLU A 105 -18.42 10.87 26.98
N ILE A 106 -18.08 9.62 27.30
CA ILE A 106 -17.73 8.62 26.31
C ILE A 106 -19.02 8.06 25.70
N VAL A 107 -19.53 8.72 24.66
CA VAL A 107 -20.76 8.31 23.94
C VAL A 107 -20.50 7.62 22.59
N GLY A 108 -19.23 7.53 22.17
CA GLY A 108 -18.78 6.88 20.96
C GLY A 108 -17.55 6.01 21.20
N LEU A 109 -16.78 5.72 20.15
CA LEU A 109 -15.53 4.98 20.28
C LEU A 109 -14.51 5.76 21.12
N ASP A 110 -13.89 5.07 22.09
CA ASP A 110 -12.83 5.58 22.98
C ASP A 110 -11.44 5.03 22.63
N TRP A 111 -11.28 4.58 21.40
CA TRP A 111 -10.05 4.02 20.84
C TRP A 111 -9.94 4.37 19.34
N ASP A 112 -8.74 4.31 18.77
CA ASP A 112 -8.54 4.63 17.35
C ASP A 112 -9.11 3.51 16.46
N PRO A 113 -10.17 3.79 15.66
CA PRO A 113 -10.88 2.79 14.86
C PRO A 113 -10.00 2.03 13.87
N PHE A 114 -8.87 2.61 13.45
CA PHE A 114 -7.97 2.06 12.44
C PHE A 114 -6.78 1.32 13.04
N LEU A 115 -6.55 1.46 14.35
CA LEU A 115 -5.47 0.79 15.08
C LEU A 115 -5.96 -0.25 16.09
N CYS A 116 -7.26 -0.21 16.43
CA CYS A 116 -7.83 -1.00 17.53
C CYS A 116 -7.08 -0.79 18.86
N SER A 117 -6.53 0.41 19.08
CA SER A 117 -5.65 0.74 20.20
C SER A 117 -5.67 2.26 20.46
N GLN A 118 -5.19 2.68 21.64
CA GLN A 118 -4.80 4.08 21.91
C GLN A 118 -3.30 4.30 21.71
N GLU A 119 -2.52 3.22 21.67
CA GLU A 119 -1.06 3.25 21.51
C GLU A 119 -0.65 3.34 20.04
N LEU A 120 0.30 4.23 19.75
CA LEU A 120 0.85 4.46 18.42
C LEU A 120 2.17 3.70 18.22
N GLU A 121 2.41 3.30 16.98
CA GLU A 121 3.62 2.58 16.56
C GLU A 121 4.37 3.41 15.52
N ASP A 122 5.70 3.28 15.38
CA ASP A 122 6.49 4.10 14.44
C ASP A 122 5.99 3.95 12.99
N ARG A 123 5.58 2.74 12.64
CA ARG A 123 4.93 2.40 11.37
C ARG A 123 4.12 1.11 11.51
N TYR A 124 3.37 0.78 10.46
CA TYR A 124 2.64 -0.47 10.37
C TYR A 124 3.04 -1.26 9.12
N GLN A 125 3.04 -2.58 9.24
CA GLN A 125 3.44 -3.49 8.18
C GLN A 125 2.35 -4.53 7.93
N VAL A 126 1.99 -4.71 6.65
CA VAL A 126 1.07 -5.77 6.24
C VAL A 126 1.72 -7.16 6.43
N GLY A 127 1.04 -8.00 7.20
CA GLY A 127 1.37 -9.41 7.42
C GLY A 127 0.59 -10.35 6.49
N ASP A 128 -0.06 -11.34 7.06
CA ASP A 128 -0.79 -12.35 6.31
C ASP A 128 -2.07 -11.80 5.68
N ILE A 129 -2.41 -12.35 4.52
CA ILE A 129 -3.59 -11.96 3.74
C ILE A 129 -4.41 -13.23 3.47
N LYS A 130 -5.58 -13.30 4.08
CA LYS A 130 -6.50 -14.44 3.96
C LYS A 130 -7.77 -14.02 3.23
N LYS A 131 -8.11 -14.74 2.16
CA LYS A 131 -9.41 -14.57 1.51
C LYS A 131 -10.51 -15.21 2.38
N GLN A 132 -11.55 -14.44 2.70
CA GLN A 132 -12.73 -14.90 3.43
C GLN A 132 -13.98 -14.54 2.62
N GLY A 133 -14.53 -15.54 1.91
CA GLY A 133 -15.64 -15.31 0.98
C GLY A 133 -15.24 -14.36 -0.15
N LYS A 134 -15.91 -13.19 -0.21
CA LYS A 134 -15.63 -12.13 -1.20
C LYS A 134 -14.60 -11.11 -0.72
N ASN A 135 -14.24 -11.14 0.57
CA ASN A 135 -13.37 -10.15 1.20
C ASN A 135 -11.99 -10.75 1.46
N TYR A 136 -11.04 -9.89 1.79
CA TYR A 136 -9.74 -10.24 2.33
C TYR A 136 -9.64 -9.75 3.76
N LEU A 137 -9.07 -10.58 4.63
CA LEU A 137 -8.61 -10.22 5.95
C LEU A 137 -7.10 -10.02 5.87
N ILE A 138 -6.65 -8.83 6.25
CA ILE A 138 -5.26 -8.41 6.14
C ILE A 138 -4.79 -8.07 7.54
N GLU A 139 -3.79 -8.79 8.01
CA GLU A 139 -3.17 -8.52 9.29
C GLU A 139 -2.22 -7.33 9.19
N LEU A 140 -2.28 -6.43 10.17
CA LEU A 140 -1.39 -5.28 10.28
C LEU A 140 -0.63 -5.36 11.59
N TYR A 141 0.67 -5.17 11.51
CA TYR A 141 1.57 -5.24 12.65
C TYR A 141 2.24 -3.89 12.87
N GLY A 142 2.18 -3.41 14.10
CA GLY A 142 2.99 -2.31 14.59
C GLY A 142 4.47 -2.64 14.52
N VAL A 143 5.27 -1.63 14.23
CA VAL A 143 6.72 -1.71 14.27
C VAL A 143 7.23 -0.56 15.10
N SER A 144 7.96 -0.86 16.18
CA SER A 144 8.56 0.12 17.08
C SER A 144 10.05 -0.20 17.28
N GLY A 145 10.91 0.82 17.16
CA GLY A 145 12.36 0.63 17.26
C GLY A 145 12.92 -0.36 16.24
N GLY A 146 12.24 -0.50 15.09
CA GLY A 146 12.58 -1.47 14.05
C GLY A 146 12.16 -2.92 14.31
N LYS A 147 11.56 -3.21 15.48
CA LYS A 147 10.98 -4.52 15.78
C LYS A 147 9.49 -4.53 15.49
N ARG A 148 9.05 -5.53 14.73
CA ARG A 148 7.64 -5.82 14.49
C ARG A 148 7.03 -6.51 15.70
N ASN A 149 5.80 -6.15 16.05
CA ASN A 149 5.03 -6.83 17.10
C ASN A 149 4.87 -8.32 16.80
N PRO A 150 4.81 -9.19 17.82
CA PRO A 150 4.63 -10.63 17.63
C PRO A 150 3.22 -10.99 17.14
N GLU A 151 2.23 -10.14 17.44
CA GLU A 151 0.84 -10.29 17.05
C GLU A 151 0.39 -9.09 16.22
N PRO A 152 -0.61 -9.26 15.33
CA PRO A 152 -1.16 -8.13 14.59
C PRO A 152 -1.91 -7.20 15.53
N ASN A 153 -1.76 -5.89 15.36
CA ASN A 153 -2.52 -4.88 16.11
C ASN A 153 -3.97 -4.79 15.62
N VAL A 154 -4.19 -4.97 14.33
CA VAL A 154 -5.51 -4.87 13.69
C VAL A 154 -5.60 -5.80 12.48
N ILE A 155 -6.81 -6.30 12.22
CA ILE A 155 -7.13 -7.05 11.02
C ILE A 155 -8.07 -6.20 10.18
N ALA A 156 -7.56 -5.67 9.06
CA ALA A 156 -8.36 -4.91 8.10
C ALA A 156 -9.16 -5.86 7.21
N GLU A 157 -10.46 -5.63 7.10
CA GLU A 157 -11.33 -6.34 6.17
C GLU A 157 -11.54 -5.48 4.92
N VAL A 158 -11.18 -6.00 3.76
CA VAL A 158 -11.17 -5.27 2.49
C VAL A 158 -11.96 -6.02 1.43
N ALA A 159 -12.80 -5.28 0.70
CA ALA A 159 -13.56 -5.80 -0.43
C ALA A 159 -13.12 -5.14 -1.73
N GLN A 160 -13.32 -5.83 -2.85
CA GLN A 160 -13.19 -5.24 -4.18
C GLN A 160 -14.57 -4.84 -4.71
N ILE A 161 -14.74 -3.57 -5.06
CA ILE A 161 -15.92 -3.06 -5.77
C ILE A 161 -15.47 -2.57 -7.15
N GLY A 162 -15.84 -3.29 -8.19
CA GLY A 162 -15.30 -3.05 -9.53
C GLY A 162 -13.79 -3.21 -9.53
N THR A 163 -13.06 -2.15 -9.86
CA THR A 163 -11.59 -2.12 -9.86
C THR A 163 -10.98 -1.54 -8.57
N GLN A 164 -11.81 -1.10 -7.62
CA GLN A 164 -11.36 -0.40 -6.41
C GLN A 164 -11.38 -1.32 -5.19
N TRP A 165 -10.32 -1.26 -4.40
CA TRP A 165 -10.29 -1.80 -3.05
C TRP A 165 -10.90 -0.81 -2.07
N ILE A 166 -11.69 -1.31 -1.12
CA ILE A 166 -12.27 -0.51 -0.05
C ILE A 166 -12.23 -1.26 1.28
N PHE A 167 -11.91 -0.54 2.36
CA PHE A 167 -12.08 -1.02 3.72
C PHE A 167 -13.57 -1.15 4.03
N VAL A 168 -13.97 -2.35 4.44
CA VAL A 168 -15.34 -2.63 4.87
C VAL A 168 -15.43 -2.76 6.38
N ASN A 169 -14.37 -3.20 7.07
CA ASN A 169 -14.35 -3.32 8.53
C ASN A 169 -12.91 -3.31 9.08
N PHE A 170 -12.77 -3.09 10.38
CA PHE A 170 -11.53 -3.27 11.14
C PHE A 170 -11.86 -4.14 12.35
N ARG A 171 -11.04 -5.17 12.59
CA ARG A 171 -11.27 -6.18 13.62
C ARG A 171 -10.10 -6.20 14.60
N SER A 172 -10.41 -6.37 15.88
CA SER A 172 -9.39 -6.63 16.89
C SER A 172 -8.89 -8.08 16.76
N PRO A 173 -7.58 -8.32 16.89
CA PRO A 173 -7.01 -9.66 16.94
C PRO A 173 -7.55 -10.49 18.11
N HIS A 174 -8.00 -9.84 19.18
CA HIS A 174 -8.51 -10.47 20.40
C HIS A 174 -10.03 -10.67 20.41
N GLY A 175 -10.71 -10.32 19.30
CA GLY A 175 -12.14 -10.48 19.13
C GLY A 175 -12.92 -9.16 19.16
N GLY A 176 -14.12 -9.19 18.57
CA GLY A 176 -14.90 -7.98 18.30
C GLY A 176 -14.54 -7.34 16.97
N ASP A 177 -15.37 -6.38 16.54
CA ASP A 177 -15.15 -5.62 15.33
C ASP A 177 -15.83 -4.25 15.39
N MET A 178 -15.21 -3.29 14.71
CA MET A 178 -15.61 -1.89 14.73
C MET A 178 -17.05 -1.68 14.24
N GLN A 179 -17.50 -2.37 13.18
CA GLN A 179 -18.90 -2.23 12.72
C GLN A 179 -19.90 -2.70 13.78
N SER A 180 -19.62 -3.80 14.47
CA SER A 180 -20.44 -4.30 15.57
C SER A 180 -20.50 -3.29 16.71
N ASP A 181 -19.36 -2.68 17.07
CA ASP A 181 -19.30 -1.73 18.18
C ASP A 181 -19.98 -0.40 17.85
N LEU A 182 -19.77 0.15 16.66
CA LEU A 182 -20.50 1.32 16.15
C LEU A 182 -22.02 1.09 16.17
N LYS A 183 -22.48 -0.12 15.81
CA LYS A 183 -23.90 -0.47 15.86
C LYS A 183 -24.43 -0.50 17.30
N LYS A 184 -23.69 -1.09 18.24
CA LYS A 184 -24.08 -1.13 19.67
C LYS A 184 -24.15 0.29 20.24
N LEU A 185 -23.14 1.11 19.99
CA LEU A 185 -23.07 2.49 20.45
C LEU A 185 -24.26 3.31 19.94
N LYS A 186 -24.59 3.20 18.65
CA LYS A 186 -25.81 3.82 18.09
C LYS A 186 -27.09 3.38 18.80
N GLN A 187 -27.21 2.09 19.13
CA GLN A 187 -28.37 1.57 19.85
C GLN A 187 -28.45 2.08 21.29
N ILE A 188 -27.31 2.21 21.99
CA ILE A 188 -27.24 2.77 23.34
C ILE A 188 -27.71 4.22 23.32
N ARG A 189 -27.15 5.06 22.43
CA ARG A 189 -27.57 6.46 22.26
C ARG A 189 -29.07 6.60 22.02
N ASN A 190 -29.62 5.79 21.11
CA ASN A 190 -31.06 5.82 20.81
C ASN A 190 -31.96 5.41 21.98
N LYS A 191 -31.46 4.67 22.96
CA LYS A 191 -32.20 4.30 24.18
C LYS A 191 -32.09 5.38 25.25
N SER A 192 -30.95 6.03 25.38
CA SER A 192 -30.71 7.09 26.38
C SER A 192 -31.45 8.40 26.07
N HIS A 193 -31.89 8.61 24.82
CA HIS A 193 -32.68 9.77 24.40
C HIS A 193 -34.21 9.54 24.39
N LYS A 194 -34.69 8.42 24.94
CA LYS A 194 -36.12 8.18 25.18
C LYS A 194 -36.45 8.38 26.66
#